data_AF-A0A3A4ZG36-F1
#
_entry.id   AF-A0A3A4ZG36-F1
#
_cell.length_a   1.000
_cell.length_b   1.000
_cell.length_c   1.000
_cell.angle_alpha   90.00
_cell.angle_beta   90.00
_cell.angle_gamma   90.00
#
_symmetry.space_group_name_H-M   'P 1'
#
loop_
_entity.id
_entity.type
_entity.pdbx_description
1 polymer ?
#
loop_
_entity_poly.entity_id
_entity_poly.type
_entity_poly.pdbx_seq_one_letter_code
_entity_poly.pdbx_strand_id
1 'polypeptide(L)'
;MDSKNKVIFVLLAVFFLTAFLVFSADGGKFFKEKIYNFSLTPDQPEQNFENNKETMEIKVYYSNSKLNETGDCDIVHPLAREIEKTESVAYLSLKELFKGPTESEKNEGYSSFFSKETEGILKSVEIKDETAYVNLTDIRMIIPNASSSCGSSQLLSQMENTLGQFPSVKRIIFAIEGDPEPFYEWLQLGCSSENDYCDKDPFTNKQRY
;
A
#
# COMPACT_ATOMS: atom_id res chain seq x y z
N MET A 1 -25.06 -14.59 -45.41
CA MET A 1 -23.65 -14.23 -45.12
C MET A 1 -23.16 -13.30 -46.21
N ASP A 2 -22.90 -12.06 -45.80
CA ASP A 2 -22.57 -10.90 -46.63
C ASP A 2 -21.27 -11.11 -47.43
N SER A 3 -21.27 -10.65 -48.69
CA SER A 3 -20.13 -10.69 -49.62
C SER A 3 -18.88 -10.04 -49.02
N LYS A 4 -19.05 -9.02 -48.16
CA LYS A 4 -17.94 -8.35 -47.46
C LYS A 4 -17.19 -9.25 -46.47
N ASN A 5 -17.88 -10.18 -45.83
CA ASN A 5 -17.25 -11.09 -44.85
C ASN A 5 -16.49 -12.24 -45.53
N LYS A 6 -16.84 -12.60 -46.77
CA LYS A 6 -16.08 -13.59 -47.56
C LYS A 6 -14.74 -13.04 -48.03
N VAL A 7 -14.66 -11.76 -48.39
CA VAL A 7 -13.41 -11.13 -48.85
C VAL A 7 -12.39 -11.01 -47.71
N ILE A 8 -12.84 -10.70 -46.49
CA ILE A 8 -11.96 -10.57 -45.31
C ILE A 8 -11.39 -11.94 -44.89
N PHE A 9 -12.20 -13.01 -44.91
CA PHE A 9 -11.71 -14.36 -44.60
C PHE A 9 -10.74 -14.90 -45.65
N VAL A 10 -10.91 -14.56 -46.93
CA VAL A 10 -9.98 -14.95 -48.00
C VAL A 10 -8.63 -14.20 -47.87
N LEU A 11 -8.64 -12.93 -47.49
CA LEU A 11 -7.40 -12.16 -47.30
C LEU A 11 -6.58 -12.62 -46.08
N LEU A 12 -7.23 -13.00 -44.97
CA LEU A 12 -6.54 -13.53 -43.79
C LEU A 12 -5.97 -14.94 -44.02
N ALA A 13 -6.66 -15.80 -44.78
CA ALA A 13 -6.18 -17.14 -45.10
C ALA A 13 -4.97 -17.12 -46.06
N VAL A 14 -4.92 -16.18 -47.01
CA VAL A 14 -3.77 -16.00 -47.92
C VAL A 14 -2.54 -15.50 -47.17
N PHE A 15 -2.70 -14.60 -46.19
CA PHE A 15 -1.57 -14.07 -45.42
C PHE A 15 -0.90 -15.14 -44.53
N PHE A 16 -1.70 -16.06 -43.96
CA PHE A 16 -1.16 -17.18 -43.18
C PHE A 16 -0.53 -18.28 -44.06
N LEU A 17 -1.02 -18.50 -45.29
CA LEU A 17 -0.43 -19.46 -46.22
C LEU A 17 0.90 -18.98 -46.82
N THR A 18 1.10 -17.67 -47.01
CA THR A 18 2.40 -17.14 -47.47
C THR A 18 3.46 -17.06 -46.37
N ALA A 19 3.06 -16.91 -45.10
CA ALA A 19 3.99 -16.91 -43.97
C ALA A 19 4.54 -18.31 -43.64
N PHE A 20 3.78 -19.37 -43.97
CA PHE A 20 4.19 -20.76 -43.69
C PHE A 20 5.10 -21.36 -44.78
N LEU A 21 5.09 -20.81 -46.00
CA LEU A 21 5.94 -21.29 -47.10
C LEU A 21 7.36 -20.69 -47.13
N VAL A 22 7.65 -19.70 -46.29
CA VAL A 22 9.03 -19.18 -46.12
C VAL A 22 9.82 -19.98 -45.07
N PHE A 23 9.17 -20.91 -44.34
CA PHE A 23 9.80 -21.68 -43.26
C PHE A 23 10.07 -23.15 -43.59
N SER A 24 10.09 -23.54 -44.86
CA SER A 24 10.34 -24.93 -45.27
C SER A 24 11.00 -25.05 -46.62
N ALA A 25 12.27 -24.65 -46.71
CA ALA A 25 13.27 -25.19 -47.63
C ALA A 25 14.66 -24.76 -47.13
N ASP A 26 15.58 -25.71 -47.00
CA ASP A 26 16.90 -25.67 -46.33
C ASP A 26 16.86 -25.82 -44.79
N GLY A 27 16.91 -27.02 -44.21
CA GLY A 27 17.70 -28.17 -44.66
C GLY A 27 19.17 -28.06 -44.26
N GLY A 28 19.51 -27.41 -43.13
CA GLY A 28 20.79 -27.56 -42.44
C GLY A 28 22.03 -26.98 -43.12
N LYS A 29 23.01 -26.63 -42.27
CA LYS A 29 24.42 -26.38 -42.63
C LYS A 29 24.79 -24.98 -43.12
N PHE A 30 24.50 -23.93 -42.36
CA PHE A 30 25.24 -22.65 -42.34
C PHE A 30 24.82 -21.97 -41.03
N PHE A 31 25.56 -22.05 -39.93
CA PHE A 31 26.51 -21.02 -39.50
C PHE A 31 27.48 -21.65 -38.49
N LYS A 32 28.54 -22.26 -39.01
CA LYS A 32 29.85 -22.31 -38.34
C LYS A 32 30.58 -21.07 -38.84
N GLU A 33 31.24 -20.34 -37.97
CA GLU A 33 31.91 -19.04 -38.21
C GLU A 33 31.04 -17.79 -38.04
N LYS A 34 30.68 -17.51 -36.78
CA LYS A 34 31.04 -16.22 -36.20
C LYS A 34 31.13 -16.38 -34.68
N ILE A 35 32.15 -17.11 -34.25
CA ILE A 35 32.80 -16.82 -32.97
C ILE A 35 33.36 -15.41 -33.18
N TYR A 36 32.52 -14.40 -32.93
CA TYR A 36 33.03 -13.08 -32.63
C TYR A 36 33.94 -13.30 -31.43
N ASN A 37 35.21 -12.99 -31.62
CA ASN A 37 36.20 -12.90 -30.56
C ASN A 37 35.72 -11.82 -29.60
N PHE A 38 34.79 -12.16 -28.70
CA PHE A 38 34.59 -11.42 -27.48
C PHE A 38 35.76 -11.83 -26.58
N SER A 39 36.89 -11.17 -26.84
CA SER A 39 38.07 -11.26 -26.01
C SER A 39 37.65 -10.80 -24.62
N LEU A 40 37.52 -11.74 -23.70
CA LEU A 40 37.39 -11.45 -22.28
C LEU A 40 38.70 -10.79 -21.85
N THR A 41 38.75 -9.47 -21.86
CA THR A 41 39.73 -8.74 -21.06
C THR A 41 39.33 -8.89 -19.59
N PRO A 42 40.18 -9.50 -18.74
CA PRO A 42 39.97 -9.51 -17.31
C PRO A 42 40.46 -8.17 -16.77
N ASP A 43 39.58 -7.17 -16.78
CA ASP A 43 39.63 -5.98 -15.91
C ASP A 43 38.47 -5.05 -16.30
N GLN A 44 37.28 -5.40 -15.85
CA GLN A 44 36.25 -4.41 -15.56
C GLN A 44 35.91 -4.61 -14.09
N PRO A 45 36.13 -3.61 -13.22
CA PRO A 45 35.76 -3.74 -11.82
C PRO A 45 34.27 -4.03 -11.78
N GLU A 46 33.91 -5.11 -11.09
CA GLU A 46 32.56 -5.48 -10.72
C GLU A 46 31.91 -4.23 -10.11
N GLN A 47 31.07 -3.54 -10.88
CA GLN A 47 30.34 -2.37 -10.39
C GLN A 47 29.33 -2.91 -9.39
N ASN A 48 29.77 -2.95 -8.13
CA ASN A 48 28.93 -3.18 -6.98
C ASN A 48 27.97 -1.99 -6.94
N PHE A 49 26.81 -2.12 -7.59
CA PHE A 49 25.69 -1.22 -7.41
C PHE A 49 25.16 -1.46 -5.99
N GLU A 50 25.90 -0.96 -4.99
CA GLU A 50 25.33 -0.64 -3.69
C GLU A 50 24.19 0.34 -3.98
N ASN A 51 22.99 -0.21 -4.06
CA ASN A 51 21.77 0.57 -4.16
C ASN A 51 21.56 1.20 -2.79
N ASN A 52 22.36 2.21 -2.47
CA ASN A 52 22.26 3.00 -1.25
C ASN A 52 21.02 3.88 -1.38
N LYS A 53 19.86 3.24 -1.22
CA LYS A 53 18.59 3.93 -1.19
C LYS A 53 18.59 4.82 0.04
N GLU A 54 18.48 6.12 -0.18
CA GLU A 54 18.31 7.08 0.90
C GLU A 54 17.09 6.69 1.76
N THR A 55 17.29 6.70 3.06
CA THR A 55 16.24 6.42 4.04
C THR A 55 15.83 7.70 4.77
N MET A 56 14.69 7.62 5.44
CA MET A 56 14.21 8.64 6.35
C MET A 56 13.56 8.00 7.57
N GLU A 57 13.53 8.74 8.68
CA GLU A 57 12.85 8.32 9.90
C GLU A 57 11.39 8.82 9.90
N ILE A 58 10.47 7.94 10.30
CA ILE A 58 9.09 8.26 10.65
C ILE A 58 8.77 7.72 12.04
N LYS A 59 7.67 8.19 12.64
CA LYS A 59 7.18 7.68 13.92
C LYS A 59 5.89 6.91 13.73
N VAL A 60 5.78 5.77 14.40
CA VAL A 60 4.51 5.05 14.62
C VAL A 60 4.17 5.14 16.10
N TYR A 61 2.89 5.20 16.43
CA TYR A 61 2.45 5.41 17.81
C TYR A 61 1.67 4.21 18.32
N TYR A 62 2.04 3.72 19.50
CA TYR A 62 1.39 2.59 20.16
C TYR A 62 1.12 2.90 21.64
N SER A 63 0.20 2.19 22.27
CA SER A 63 0.02 2.28 23.72
C SER A 63 1.25 1.69 24.43
N ASN A 64 1.52 2.13 25.66
CA ASN A 64 2.61 1.56 26.45
C ASN A 64 2.23 1.45 27.94
N SER A 65 2.27 0.24 28.49
CA SER A 65 1.85 -0.03 29.89
C SER A 65 2.84 0.42 30.96
N LYS A 66 4.08 0.73 30.59
CA LYS A 66 5.12 1.21 31.51
C LYS A 66 5.23 2.73 31.54
N LEU A 67 4.87 3.39 30.44
CA LEU A 67 4.95 4.86 30.30
C LEU A 67 3.61 5.55 30.58
N ASN A 68 2.49 4.84 30.46
CA ASN A 68 1.17 5.38 30.76
C ASN A 68 0.75 5.05 32.20
N GLU A 69 1.08 5.94 33.13
CA GLU A 69 0.75 5.80 34.55
C GLU A 69 -0.74 6.03 34.86
N THR A 70 -1.45 6.72 33.98
CA THR A 70 -2.86 7.13 34.19
C THR A 70 -3.86 6.07 33.78
N GLY A 71 -3.47 5.15 32.89
CA GLY A 71 -4.38 4.20 32.24
C GLY A 71 -5.28 4.85 31.18
N ASP A 72 -5.02 6.10 30.79
CA ASP A 72 -5.76 6.81 29.76
C ASP A 72 -5.49 6.18 28.38
N CYS A 73 -6.55 5.70 27.73
CA CYS A 73 -6.46 4.95 26.47
C CYS A 73 -6.02 5.82 25.29
N ASP A 74 -6.14 7.14 25.39
CA ASP A 74 -5.75 8.08 24.35
C ASP A 74 -4.23 8.37 24.35
N ILE A 75 -3.53 8.03 25.44
CA ILE A 75 -2.09 8.24 25.55
C ILE A 75 -1.33 7.13 24.80
N VAL A 76 -0.67 7.56 23.72
CA VAL A 76 0.19 6.73 22.87
C VAL A 76 1.61 7.30 22.81
N HIS A 77 2.58 6.42 22.57
CA HIS A 77 4.00 6.75 22.58
C HIS A 77 4.66 6.41 21.25
N PRO A 78 5.56 7.26 20.74
CA PRO A 78 6.20 7.06 19.46
C PRO A 78 7.25 5.95 19.53
N LEU A 79 7.42 5.28 18.39
CA LEU A 79 8.54 4.42 18.04
C LEU A 79 9.04 4.83 16.65
N ALA A 80 10.35 5.01 16.53
CA ALA A 80 10.97 5.33 15.25
C ALA A 80 10.91 4.12 14.31
N ARG A 81 10.74 4.40 13.03
CA ARG A 81 10.85 3.45 11.92
C ARG A 81 11.68 4.10 10.82
N GLU A 82 12.56 3.32 10.24
CA GLU A 82 13.31 3.72 9.06
C GLU A 82 12.59 3.20 7.82
N ILE A 83 12.30 4.10 6.88
CA ILE A 83 11.67 3.78 5.61
C ILE A 83 12.52 4.32 4.46
N GLU A 84 12.40 3.73 3.29
CA GLU A 84 12.95 4.33 2.07
C GLU A 84 12.31 5.72 1.86
N LYS A 85 13.14 6.69 1.51
CA LYS A 85 12.68 8.06 1.26
C LYS A 85 11.66 8.07 0.12
N THR A 86 10.54 8.74 0.35
CA THR A 86 9.40 8.75 -0.58
C THR A 86 8.59 10.03 -0.42
N GLU A 87 7.81 10.38 -1.43
CA GLU A 87 6.75 11.39 -1.33
C GLU A 87 5.48 10.84 -0.66
N SER A 88 5.30 9.50 -0.64
CA SER A 88 4.13 8.83 -0.04
C SER A 88 4.30 8.51 1.45
N VAL A 89 4.89 9.44 2.21
CA VAL A 89 5.32 9.21 3.60
C VAL A 89 4.14 8.82 4.51
N ALA A 90 2.97 9.47 4.35
CA ALA A 90 1.78 9.18 5.13
C ALA A 90 1.28 7.73 4.93
N TYR A 91 1.26 7.27 3.67
CA TYR A 91 0.89 5.90 3.34
C TYR A 91 1.84 4.87 3.95
N LEU A 92 3.17 5.09 3.83
CA LEU A 92 4.15 4.18 4.42
C LEU A 92 4.12 4.20 5.95
N SER A 93 3.85 5.35 6.58
CA SER A 93 3.75 5.45 8.04
C SER A 93 2.61 4.62 8.60
N LEU A 94 1.43 4.64 7.96
CA LEU A 94 0.33 3.76 8.34
C LEU A 94 0.63 2.29 8.05
N LYS A 95 1.31 1.96 6.95
CA LYS A 95 1.76 0.58 6.71
C LYS A 95 2.68 0.06 7.80
N GLU A 96 3.63 0.88 8.27
CA GLU A 96 4.49 0.51 9.39
C GLU A 96 3.70 0.38 10.70
N LEU A 97 2.74 1.26 10.96
CA LEU A 97 1.84 1.17 12.12
C LEU A 97 1.04 -0.14 12.12
N PHE A 98 0.49 -0.51 10.96
CA PHE A 98 -0.38 -1.68 10.86
C PHE A 98 0.35 -3.03 10.92
N LYS A 99 1.69 -3.04 10.96
CA LYS A 99 2.46 -4.24 11.33
C LYS A 99 2.38 -4.54 12.83
N GLY A 100 2.04 -3.55 13.65
CA GLY A 100 2.04 -3.63 15.09
C GLY A 100 3.45 -3.56 15.71
N PRO A 101 3.53 -3.56 17.05
CA PRO A 101 4.80 -3.62 17.76
C PRO A 101 5.50 -4.97 17.54
N THR A 102 6.82 -4.93 17.42
CA THR A 102 7.69 -6.11 17.42
C THR A 102 7.69 -6.79 18.80
N GLU A 103 8.17 -8.03 18.86
CA GLU A 103 8.29 -8.76 20.14
C GLU A 103 9.20 -8.04 21.16
N SER A 104 10.27 -7.38 20.70
CA SER A 104 11.13 -6.58 21.59
C SER A 104 10.37 -5.39 22.18
N GLU A 105 9.62 -4.66 21.35
CA GLU A 105 8.83 -3.50 21.79
C GLU A 105 7.70 -3.92 22.73
N LYS A 106 7.08 -5.08 22.51
CA LYS A 106 6.11 -5.66 23.46
C LYS A 106 6.75 -5.94 24.82
N ASN A 107 7.96 -6.48 24.86
CA ASN A 107 8.71 -6.67 26.10
C ASN A 107 9.04 -5.34 26.80
N GLU A 108 9.14 -4.26 26.04
CA GLU A 108 9.28 -2.88 26.54
C GLU A 108 7.95 -2.27 27.00
N GLY A 109 6.83 -2.96 26.82
CA GLY A 109 5.50 -2.56 27.29
C GLY A 109 4.59 -2.00 26.21
N TYR A 110 5.04 -1.94 24.96
CA TYR A 110 4.20 -1.45 23.86
C TYR A 110 3.11 -2.46 23.47
N SER A 111 1.92 -1.95 23.14
CA SER A 111 0.78 -2.78 22.74
C SER A 111 -0.11 -2.10 21.70
N SER A 112 -0.78 -2.91 20.90
CA SER A 112 -1.72 -2.48 19.87
C SER A 112 -2.65 -3.64 19.49
N PHE A 113 -3.79 -3.31 18.87
CA PHE A 113 -4.58 -4.28 18.13
C PHE A 113 -3.91 -4.68 16.81
N PHE A 114 -2.99 -3.85 16.30
CA PHE A 114 -2.25 -4.14 15.08
C PHE A 114 -1.22 -5.24 15.30
N SER A 115 -1.09 -6.09 14.29
CA SER A 115 -0.21 -7.23 14.27
C SER A 115 0.12 -7.61 12.82
N LYS A 116 0.76 -8.76 12.61
CA LYS A 116 1.00 -9.28 11.27
C LYS A 116 -0.30 -9.46 10.46
N GLU A 117 -1.43 -9.74 11.11
CA GLU A 117 -2.73 -9.91 10.45
C GLU A 117 -3.28 -8.61 9.88
N THR A 118 -2.85 -7.45 10.40
CA THR A 118 -3.30 -6.13 9.95
C THR A 118 -2.36 -5.48 8.94
N GLU A 119 -1.20 -6.05 8.62
CA GLU A 119 -0.21 -5.41 7.74
C GLU A 119 -0.76 -5.05 6.34
N GLY A 120 -1.74 -5.82 5.85
CA GLY A 120 -2.35 -5.66 4.54
C GLY A 120 -3.63 -4.82 4.50
N ILE A 121 -4.05 -4.17 5.59
CA ILE A 121 -5.39 -3.56 5.67
C ILE A 121 -5.50 -2.21 4.95
N LEU A 122 -4.38 -1.54 4.65
CA LEU A 122 -4.41 -0.21 4.05
C LEU A 122 -4.65 -0.29 2.54
N LYS A 123 -5.78 0.25 2.08
CA LYS A 123 -6.10 0.33 0.65
C LYS A 123 -5.53 1.59 0.01
N SER A 124 -5.73 2.75 0.64
CA SER A 124 -5.22 4.03 0.14
C SER A 124 -5.15 5.09 1.24
N VAL A 125 -4.29 6.08 1.02
CA VAL A 125 -4.27 7.36 1.75
C VAL A 125 -4.22 8.47 0.72
N GLU A 126 -5.17 9.39 0.77
CA GLU A 126 -5.17 10.61 -0.05
C GLU A 126 -5.18 11.82 0.87
N ILE A 127 -4.32 12.81 0.62
CA ILE A 127 -4.33 14.07 1.36
C ILE A 127 -4.85 15.14 0.43
N LYS A 128 -5.99 15.74 0.80
CA LYS A 128 -6.63 16.82 0.05
C LYS A 128 -7.15 17.86 1.03
N ASP A 129 -6.87 19.14 0.76
CA ASP A 129 -7.29 20.26 1.60
C ASP A 129 -6.96 20.04 3.09
N GLU A 130 -5.70 19.66 3.35
CA GLU A 130 -5.15 19.30 4.67
C GLU A 130 -5.87 18.14 5.40
N THR A 131 -6.76 17.41 4.71
CA THR A 131 -7.49 16.26 5.24
C THR A 131 -6.94 14.96 4.65
N ALA A 132 -6.56 14.02 5.52
CA ALA A 132 -6.14 12.69 5.12
C ALA A 132 -7.35 11.74 5.07
N TYR A 133 -7.68 11.23 3.89
CA TYR A 133 -8.70 10.24 3.65
C TYR A 133 -8.06 8.86 3.63
N VAL A 134 -8.32 8.06 4.67
CA VAL A 134 -7.72 6.75 4.90
C VAL A 134 -8.74 5.66 4.59
N ASN A 135 -8.47 4.87 3.56
CA ASN A 135 -9.35 3.75 3.17
C ASN A 135 -8.74 2.42 3.62
N LEU A 136 -9.49 1.68 4.43
CA LEU A 136 -9.09 0.40 4.99
C LEU A 136 -9.92 -0.74 4.39
N THR A 137 -9.39 -1.95 4.44
CA THR A 137 -10.21 -3.16 4.29
C THR A 137 -11.13 -3.31 5.51
N ASP A 138 -12.11 -4.21 5.45
CA ASP A 138 -12.95 -4.49 6.62
C ASP A 138 -12.15 -5.20 7.73
N ILE A 139 -11.79 -4.43 8.76
CA ILE A 139 -10.98 -4.88 9.90
C ILE A 139 -11.80 -5.35 11.09
N ARG A 140 -13.13 -5.23 11.04
CA ARG A 140 -14.01 -5.44 12.20
C ARG A 140 -13.96 -6.86 12.74
N MET A 141 -13.69 -7.84 11.89
CA MET A 141 -13.51 -9.24 12.28
C MET A 141 -12.06 -9.57 12.70
N ILE A 142 -11.08 -8.74 12.33
CA ILE A 142 -9.67 -8.94 12.67
C ILE A 142 -9.37 -8.37 14.06
N ILE A 143 -9.90 -7.18 14.36
CA ILE A 143 -9.70 -6.49 15.64
C ILE A 143 -11.04 -6.14 16.33
N PRO A 144 -11.92 -7.11 16.59
CA PRO A 144 -13.31 -6.85 17.02
C PRO A 144 -13.43 -6.07 18.33
N ASN A 145 -12.42 -6.10 19.19
CA ASN A 145 -12.41 -5.39 20.47
C ASN A 145 -12.07 -3.89 20.36
N ALA A 146 -11.66 -3.42 19.18
CA ALA A 146 -11.37 -2.01 18.95
C ALA A 146 -12.61 -1.11 18.94
N SER A 147 -13.83 -1.67 19.00
CA SER A 147 -15.08 -0.90 19.20
C SER A 147 -15.50 -0.73 20.65
N SER A 148 -14.75 -1.29 21.61
CA SER A 148 -14.95 -0.98 23.02
C SER A 148 -14.58 0.48 23.30
N SER A 149 -15.10 1.07 24.39
CA SER A 149 -14.83 2.49 24.71
C SER A 149 -13.33 2.83 24.77
N CYS A 150 -12.50 2.01 25.40
CA CYS A 150 -11.06 2.21 25.43
C CYS A 150 -10.40 1.79 24.10
N GLY A 151 -10.94 0.76 23.46
CA GLY A 151 -10.43 0.26 22.20
C GLY A 151 -10.54 1.27 21.05
N SER A 152 -11.65 2.02 20.99
CA SER A 152 -11.88 3.03 19.94
C SER A 152 -10.94 4.21 20.12
N SER A 153 -10.83 4.72 21.34
CA SER A 153 -9.83 5.69 21.80
C SER A 153 -8.41 5.29 21.41
N GLN A 154 -8.00 4.06 21.73
CA GLN A 154 -6.69 3.53 21.40
C GLN A 154 -6.47 3.43 19.89
N LEU A 155 -7.43 2.88 19.13
CA LEU A 155 -7.34 2.73 17.68
C LEU A 155 -7.17 4.08 17.00
N LEU A 156 -8.02 5.04 17.32
CA LEU A 156 -7.98 6.40 16.76
C LEU A 156 -6.69 7.10 17.15
N SER A 157 -6.31 7.11 18.43
CA SER A 157 -5.10 7.78 18.90
C SER A 157 -3.83 7.28 18.20
N GLN A 158 -3.71 5.97 17.96
CA GLN A 158 -2.56 5.41 17.25
C GLN A 158 -2.49 5.86 15.79
N MET A 159 -3.62 5.82 15.07
CA MET A 159 -3.67 6.26 13.66
C MET A 159 -3.51 7.77 13.53
N GLU A 160 -4.18 8.53 14.38
CA GLU A 160 -4.19 10.00 14.36
C GLU A 160 -2.84 10.59 14.75
N ASN A 161 -2.16 10.08 15.78
CA ASN A 161 -0.81 10.56 16.11
C ASN A 161 0.21 10.19 15.02
N THR A 162 0.06 9.01 14.41
CA THR A 162 0.94 8.57 13.32
C THR A 162 0.80 9.47 12.08
N LEU A 163 -0.40 9.91 11.72
CA LEU A 163 -0.58 10.84 10.60
C LEU A 163 -0.36 12.31 11.02
N GLY A 164 -0.69 12.66 12.25
CA GLY A 164 -0.55 14.01 12.82
C GLY A 164 0.90 14.46 12.99
N GLN A 165 1.87 13.55 12.84
CA GLN A 165 3.29 13.94 12.76
C GLN A 165 3.60 14.82 11.54
N PHE A 166 2.73 14.83 10.52
CA PHE A 166 2.92 15.61 9.30
C PHE A 166 2.17 16.95 9.37
N PRO A 167 2.85 18.11 9.27
CA PRO A 167 2.21 19.41 9.37
C PRO A 167 1.10 19.68 8.34
N SER A 168 1.14 18.98 7.20
CA SER A 168 0.13 19.07 6.13
C SER A 168 -1.15 18.30 6.42
N VAL A 169 -1.21 17.52 7.51
CA VAL A 169 -2.41 16.78 7.93
C VAL A 169 -3.00 17.48 9.14
N LYS A 170 -4.19 18.04 8.99
CA LYS A 170 -4.96 18.74 10.03
C LYS A 170 -6.22 18.00 10.44
N ARG A 171 -6.77 17.18 9.54
CA ARG A 171 -7.96 16.35 9.76
C ARG A 171 -7.73 14.98 9.15
N ILE A 172 -8.35 13.95 9.70
CA ILE A 172 -8.27 12.58 9.21
C ILE A 172 -9.68 12.00 9.16
N ILE A 173 -10.04 11.37 8.05
CA ILE A 173 -11.34 10.71 7.86
C ILE A 173 -11.06 9.27 7.41
N PHE A 174 -11.71 8.33 8.08
CA PHE A 174 -11.52 6.90 7.84
C PHE A 174 -12.71 6.30 7.10
N ALA A 175 -12.42 5.31 6.27
CA ALA A 175 -13.42 4.50 5.59
C ALA A 175 -13.04 3.02 5.60
N ILE A 176 -14.07 2.17 5.58
CA ILE A 176 -13.93 0.74 5.27
C ILE A 176 -14.48 0.55 3.86
N GLU A 177 -13.66 0.00 2.97
CA GLU A 177 -14.08 -0.33 1.60
C GLU A 177 -14.65 0.89 0.84
N GLY A 178 -14.14 2.08 1.14
CA GLY A 178 -14.57 3.35 0.57
C GLY A 178 -15.86 3.94 1.16
N ASP A 179 -16.37 3.35 2.24
CA ASP A 179 -17.53 3.82 2.98
C ASP A 179 -17.15 4.23 4.41
N PRO A 180 -17.29 5.51 4.80
CA PRO A 180 -17.00 5.94 6.17
C PRO A 180 -18.00 5.41 7.19
N GLU A 181 -19.28 5.25 6.82
CA GLU A 181 -20.36 4.93 7.75
C GLU A 181 -20.09 3.62 8.54
N PRO A 182 -19.71 2.49 7.92
CA PRO A 182 -19.36 1.26 8.64
C PRO A 182 -18.23 1.42 9.66
N PHE A 183 -17.28 2.33 9.42
CA PHE A 183 -16.17 2.58 10.34
C PHE A 183 -16.67 3.32 11.59
N TYR A 184 -17.37 4.44 11.41
CA TYR A 184 -17.83 5.27 12.53
C TYR A 184 -18.98 4.65 13.31
N GLU A 185 -19.87 3.90 12.66
CA GLU A 185 -20.90 3.11 13.36
C GLU A 185 -20.29 1.99 14.21
N TRP A 186 -19.26 1.31 13.70
CA TRP A 186 -18.55 0.29 14.47
C TRP A 186 -17.90 0.87 15.72
N LEU A 187 -17.37 2.10 15.66
CA LEU A 187 -16.81 2.80 16.81
C LEU A 187 -17.85 3.52 17.68
N GLN A 188 -19.14 3.40 17.37
CA GLN A 188 -20.26 4.05 18.09
C GLN A 188 -20.18 5.60 18.09
N LEU A 189 -19.58 6.16 17.04
CA LEU A 189 -19.46 7.62 16.83
C LEU A 189 -20.55 8.15 15.89
N GLY A 190 -20.97 7.33 14.92
CA GLY A 190 -21.94 7.69 13.90
C GLY A 190 -21.45 8.77 12.93
N CYS A 191 -22.34 9.22 12.05
CA CYS A 191 -22.05 10.25 11.05
C CYS A 191 -22.42 11.65 11.54
N SER A 192 -21.47 12.57 11.48
CA SER A 192 -21.57 13.93 12.03
C SER A 192 -20.73 14.92 11.22
N SER A 193 -20.71 16.20 11.61
CA SER A 193 -19.90 17.21 10.93
C SER A 193 -18.39 16.93 10.99
N GLU A 194 -17.92 16.21 12.00
CA GLU A 194 -16.52 15.89 12.22
C GLU A 194 -15.97 14.89 11.18
N ASN A 195 -16.83 14.08 10.58
CA ASN A 195 -16.50 13.11 9.53
C ASN A 195 -17.25 13.38 8.22
N ASP A 196 -17.56 14.65 7.95
CA ASP A 196 -18.24 15.12 6.73
C ASP A 196 -19.56 14.36 6.46
N TYR A 197 -20.29 14.02 7.51
CA TYR A 197 -21.51 13.22 7.49
C TYR A 197 -21.35 11.89 6.74
N CYS A 198 -20.18 11.26 6.89
CA CYS A 198 -19.79 10.04 6.20
C CYS A 198 -19.87 10.13 4.66
N ASP A 199 -19.51 11.28 4.09
CA ASP A 199 -19.44 11.45 2.64
C ASP A 199 -18.47 10.44 2.01
N LYS A 200 -18.98 9.69 1.03
CA LYS A 200 -18.23 8.65 0.31
C LYS A 200 -17.45 9.23 -0.86
N ASP A 201 -17.80 10.43 -1.34
CA ASP A 201 -17.23 11.03 -2.54
C ASP A 201 -15.69 11.05 -2.54
N PRO A 202 -15.00 11.45 -1.46
CA PRO A 202 -13.53 11.45 -1.39
C PRO A 202 -12.90 10.06 -1.56
N PHE A 203 -13.64 8.99 -1.29
CA PHE A 203 -13.14 7.62 -1.39
C PHE A 203 -13.50 6.92 -2.70
N THR A 204 -14.37 7.53 -3.50
CA THR A 204 -14.73 7.01 -4.82
C THR A 204 -13.66 7.42 -5.85
N ASN A 205 -13.05 6.43 -6.50
CA ASN A 205 -12.12 6.66 -7.61
C ASN A 205 -12.85 7.31 -8.80
N LYS A 206 -13.01 8.64 -8.81
CA LYS A 206 -13.60 9.39 -9.94
C LYS A 206 -12.62 9.57 -11.12
N GLN A 207 -11.41 9.03 -11.07
CA GLN A 207 -10.45 9.07 -12.18
C GLN A 207 -9.67 7.76 -12.37
N ARG A 208 -10.27 6.83 -13.10
CA ARG A 208 -9.52 6.03 -14.09
C ARG A 208 -10.08 6.44 -15.46
N TYR A 209 -9.31 7.24 -16.19
CA TYR A 209 -9.55 7.52 -17.61
C TYR A 209 -9.16 6.30 -18.46
#